data_AF-A0A829BPG1-F1
#
_entry.id   AF-A0A829BPG1-F1
#
_cell.length_a   1.000
_cell.length_b   1.000
_cell.length_c   1.000
_cell.angle_alpha   90.00
_cell.angle_beta   90.00
_cell.angle_gamma   90.00
#
_symmetry.space_group_name_H-M   'P 1'
#
loop_
_entity.id
_entity.type
_entity.pdbx_description
1 polymer ?
#
loop_
_entity_poly.entity_id
_entity_poly.type
_entity_poly.pdbx_seq_one_letter_code
_entity_poly.pdbx_strand_id
1 'polypeptide(L)' 'MLVEIFNLYIQGLLMSALAVILVSAGWILYRAIRKKDKTSKERLTILYEALLIDLVTIPILSFAFMAIILMFKA' A
#
# COMPACT_ATOMS: atom_id res chain seq x y z
N MET A 1 -11.11 20.90 14.19
CA MET A 1 -9.65 20.74 14.14
C MET A 1 -9.19 19.30 14.35
N LEU A 2 -9.23 18.70 15.54
CA LEU A 2 -8.75 17.30 15.74
C LEU A 2 -9.51 16.28 14.88
N VAL A 3 -10.85 16.35 14.87
CA VAL A 3 -11.72 15.47 14.05
C VAL A 3 -11.40 15.60 12.56
N GLU A 4 -11.03 16.79 12.12
CA GLU A 4 -10.74 17.08 10.72
C GLU A 4 -9.38 16.52 10.30
N ILE A 5 -8.35 16.72 11.13
CA ILE A 5 -7.02 16.12 10.96
C ILE A 5 -7.14 14.59 10.95
N PHE A 6 -7.92 14.01 11.88
CA PHE A 6 -8.15 12.58 11.93
C PHE A 6 -8.86 12.05 10.68
N ASN A 7 -9.89 12.76 10.20
CA ASN A 7 -10.61 12.38 8.98
C ASN A 7 -9.70 12.42 7.74
N LEU A 8 -8.85 13.45 7.62
CA LEU A 8 -7.85 13.56 6.56
C LEU A 8 -6.83 12.42 6.61
N TYR A 9 -6.37 12.05 7.81
CA TYR A 9 -5.49 10.90 7.99
C TYR A 9 -6.14 9.59 7.55
N ILE A 10 -7.40 9.33 7.96
CA ILE A 10 -8.13 8.12 7.56
C ILE A 10 -8.33 8.07 6.04
N GLN A 11 -8.64 9.19 5.40
CA GLN A 11 -8.71 9.27 3.93
C GLN A 11 -7.35 8.96 3.30
N GLY A 12 -6.27 9.54 3.82
CA GLY A 12 -4.91 9.26 3.37
C GLY A 12 -4.52 7.79 3.55
N LEU A 13 -4.95 7.17 4.65
CA LEU A 13 -4.70 5.76 4.96
C LEU A 13 -5.42 4.82 4.00
N LEU A 14 -6.68 5.11 3.66
CA LEU A 14 -7.43 4.33 2.68
C LEU A 14 -6.79 4.45 1.29
N MET A 15 -6.41 5.67 0.89
CA MET A 15 -5.74 5.91 -0.40
C MET A 15 -4.38 5.21 -0.47
N SER A 16 -3.59 5.26 0.61
CA SER A 16 -2.29 4.57 0.66
C SER A 16 -2.45 3.06 0.64
N ALA A 17 -3.41 2.50 1.39
CA ALA A 17 -3.70 1.08 1.40
C ALA A 17 -4.06 0.58 -0.01
N LEU A 18 -4.97 1.28 -0.69
CA LEU A 18 -5.35 0.93 -2.06
C LEU A 18 -4.17 1.03 -3.03
N ALA A 19 -3.42 2.12 -2.99
CA ALA A 19 -2.26 2.32 -3.88
C ALA A 19 -1.19 1.23 -3.69
N VAL A 20 -0.83 0.95 -2.44
CA VAL A 20 0.21 -0.02 -2.11
C VAL A 20 -0.23 -1.45 -2.47
N ILE A 21 -1.45 -1.84 -2.14
CA ILE A 21 -2.00 -3.17 -2.49
C ILE A 21 -2.08 -3.35 -4.01
N LEU A 22 -2.47 -2.32 -4.76
CA LEU A 22 -2.53 -2.39 -6.22
C LEU A 22 -1.13 -2.58 -6.83
N VAL A 23 -0.14 -1.86 -6.31
CA VAL A 23 1.26 -1.98 -6.76
C VAL A 23 1.83 -3.35 -6.39
N SER A 24 1.61 -3.82 -5.15
CA SER A 24 2.10 -5.12 -4.68
C SER A 24 1.43 -6.28 -5.43
N ALA A 25 0.11 -6.22 -5.64
CA ALA A 25 -0.62 -7.18 -6.46
C ALA A 25 -0.14 -7.18 -7.91
N GLY A 26 0.07 -6.00 -8.52
CA GLY A 26 0.60 -5.89 -9.88
C GLY A 26 1.99 -6.52 -10.02
N TRP A 27 2.86 -6.31 -9.03
CA TRP A 27 4.20 -6.93 -8.99
C TRP A 27 4.14 -8.45 -8.87
N ILE A 28 3.29 -8.96 -7.98
CA ILE A 28 3.11 -10.42 -7.79
C ILE A 28 2.52 -11.05 -9.05
N LEU A 29 1.52 -10.43 -9.68
CA LEU A 29 0.94 -10.89 -10.95
C LEU A 29 1.99 -10.92 -12.06
N TYR A 30 2.81 -9.87 -12.17
CA TYR A 30 3.90 -9.83 -13.15
C TYR A 30 4.90 -10.98 -12.95
N ARG A 31 5.29 -11.27 -11.70
CA ARG A 31 6.16 -12.40 -11.37
C ARG A 31 5.51 -13.75 -11.68
N ALA A 32 4.22 -13.90 -11.40
CA ALA A 32 3.45 -15.10 -11.68
C ALA A 32 3.38 -15.39 -13.19
N ILE A 33 3.10 -14.38 -14.01
CA ILE A 33 3.07 -14.50 -15.49
C ILE A 33 4.44 -14.93 -16.03
N ARG A 34 5.52 -14.38 -15.46
CA ARG A 34 6.90 -14.74 -15.83
C ARG A 34 7.35 -16.10 -15.28
N LYS A 35 6.50 -16.82 -14.53
CA LYS A 35 6.78 -18.11 -13.88
C LYS A 35 8.11 -18.11 -13.09
N LYS A 36 8.43 -16.98 -12.45
CA LYS A 36 9.66 -16.85 -11.67
C LYS A 36 9.66 -17.76 -10.44
N ASP A 37 8.47 -18.02 -9.88
CA ASP A 37 8.30 -18.75 -8.62
C ASP A 37 7.76 -20.15 -8.92
N LYS A 38 8.65 -21.15 -8.81
CA LYS A 38 8.39 -22.53 -9.24
C LYS A 38 7.76 -23.37 -8.16
N THR A 39 8.03 -23.05 -6.89
CA THR A 39 7.52 -23.80 -5.74
C THR A 39 6.43 -23.05 -4.99
N SER A 40 5.56 -23.79 -4.29
CA SER A 40 4.54 -23.19 -3.41
C SER A 40 5.15 -22.41 -2.25
N LYS A 41 6.35 -22.80 -1.78
CA LYS A 41 7.08 -22.10 -0.71
C LYS A 41 7.54 -20.72 -1.17
N GLU A 42 8.15 -20.61 -2.35
CA GLU A 42 8.60 -19.32 -2.91
C GLU A 42 7.44 -18.33 -3.07
N ARG A 43 6.28 -18.80 -3.57
CA ARG A 43 5.08 -17.97 -3.72
C ARG A 43 4.56 -17.45 -2.37
N LEU A 44 4.59 -18.29 -1.35
CA LEU A 44 4.19 -17.91 0.00
C LEU A 44 5.16 -16.89 0.60
N THR A 45 6.47 -17.11 0.46
CA THR A 45 7.51 -16.18 0.91
C THR A 45 7.32 -14.79 0.30
N ILE A 46 7.11 -14.72 -1.02
CA ILE A 46 6.91 -13.44 -1.71
C ILE A 46 5.65 -12.72 -1.24
N LEU A 47 4.56 -13.46 -0.99
CA LEU A 47 3.33 -12.88 -0.46
C LEU A 47 3.54 -12.31 0.95
N TYR A 48 4.25 -13.05 1.81
CA TYR A 48 4.59 -12.56 3.16
C TYR A 48 5.51 -11.34 3.11
N GLU A 49 6.54 -11.35 2.28
CA GLU A 49 7.42 -10.19 2.08
C GLU A 49 6.64 -8.97 1.60
N ALA A 50 5.73 -9.13 0.62
CA ALA A 50 4.87 -8.07 0.15
C ALA A 50 3.96 -7.53 1.26
N LEU A 51 3.33 -8.41 2.04
CA LEU A 51 2.50 -8.02 3.19
C LEU A 51 3.30 -7.24 4.25
N LEU A 52 4.55 -7.63 4.54
CA LEU A 52 5.41 -6.90 5.47
C LEU A 52 5.77 -5.51 4.95
N ILE A 53 6.07 -5.40 3.65
CA ILE A 53 6.31 -4.11 3.00
C ILE A 53 5.05 -3.24 3.07
N ASP A 54 3.89 -3.81 2.76
CA ASP A 54 2.61 -3.10 2.78
C ASP A 54 2.31 -2.59 4.20
N LEU A 55 2.51 -3.41 5.23
CA LEU A 55 2.30 -3.06 6.64
C LEU A 55 3.13 -1.83 7.07
N VAL A 56 4.39 -1.73 6.61
CA VAL A 56 5.28 -0.62 6.96
C VAL A 56 5.04 0.61 6.07
N THR A 57 4.75 0.40 4.79
CA THR A 57 4.69 1.47 3.79
C THR A 57 3.36 2.23 3.84
N ILE A 58 2.24 1.54 4.05
CA ILE A 58 0.89 2.14 4.12
C ILE A 58 0.81 3.29 5.13
N PRO A 59 1.25 3.15 6.40
CA PRO A 59 1.16 4.24 7.38
C PRO A 59 2.14 5.39 7.09
N ILE A 60 3.25 5.16 6.39
CA ILE A 60 4.17 6.23 6.00
C ILE A 60 3.57 7.01 4.83
N LEU A 61 3.07 6.29 3.82
CA LEU A 61 2.49 6.88 2.61
C LEU A 61 1.15 7.59 2.89
N SER A 62 0.42 7.19 3.93
CA SER A 62 -0.82 7.86 4.32
C SER A 62 -0.61 9.33 4.68
N PHE A 63 0.53 9.68 5.29
CA PHE A 63 0.89 11.07 5.56
C PHE A 63 1.14 11.88 4.29
N ALA A 64 1.74 11.26 3.26
CA ALA A 64 1.91 11.91 1.96
C ALA A 64 0.56 12.18 1.28
N PHE A 65 -0.34 11.20 1.26
CA PHE A 65 -1.70 11.41 0.74
C PHE A 65 -2.48 12.44 1.54
N MET A 66 -2.38 12.43 2.87
CA MET A 66 -2.98 13.45 3.72
C MET A 66 -2.50 14.86 3.35
N ALA A 67 -1.19 15.04 3.14
CA ALA A 67 -0.62 16.31 2.71
C ALA A 67 -1.15 16.76 1.34
N ILE A 68 -1.27 15.84 0.38
CA ILE A 68 -1.83 16.11 -0.94
C ILE A 68 -3.32 16.51 -0.83
N ILE A 69 -4.12 15.80 -0.04
CA ILE A 69 -5.55 16.13 0.18
C ILE A 69 -5.68 17.53 0.80
N LEU A 70 -4.82 17.87 1.76
CA LEU A 70 -4.77 19.20 2.36
C LEU A 70 -4.46 20.29 1.32
N MET A 71 -3.49 20.05 0.43
CA MET A 71 -3.14 21.02 -0.63
C MET A 71 -4.29 21.31 -1.59
N PHE A 72 -5.17 20.35 -1.87
CA PHE A 72 -6.34 20.57 -2.73
C PHE A 72 -7.55 21.16 -2.00
N LYS A 73 -7.58 21.09 -0.66
CA LYS A 73 -8.64 21.68 0.16
C LYS A 73 -8.34 23.13 0.57
N ALA A 74 -7.06 23.48 0.68
CA ALA A 74 -6.57 24.82 0.96
C ALA A 74 -6.74 25.76 -0.24
#